data_AF-J7QJU5-F1
#
_entry.id   AF-J7QJU5-F1
#
_cell.length_a   1.000
_cell.length_b   1.000
_cell.length_c   1.000
_cell.angle_alpha   90.00
_cell.angle_beta   90.00
_cell.angle_gamma   90.00
#
_symmetry.space_group_name_H-M   'P 1'
#
loop_
_entity.id
_entity.type
_entity.pdbx_description
1 polymer ?
#
loop_
_entity_poly.entity_id
_entity_poly.type
_entity_poly.pdbx_seq_one_letter_code
_entity_poly.pdbx_strand_id
1 'polypeptide(L)'
;MFAAKMDVWISELLMVLCVLCLTDVNGARLACYSSLTLGKPCDCNLESTRPTVTCRSKGLTEVVVGIPSNIVVLDLSSNAITEIREDAFLNLEKLQTLFLMNNNIESIHPKAFRNMFNLKLIVLNKNKLTS
;
A
#
# COMPACT_ATOMS: atom_id res chain seq x y z
N MET A 1 26.02 48.72 6.03
CA MET A 1 25.33 47.55 6.61
C MET A 1 26.09 46.34 6.11
N PHE A 2 26.76 45.65 7.05
CA PHE A 2 27.68 44.49 6.97
C PHE A 2 27.41 43.52 5.79
N ALA A 3 28.39 43.13 4.94
CA ALA A 3 29.44 42.10 5.13
C ALA A 3 28.87 40.76 5.66
N ALA A 4 29.07 39.55 5.12
CA ALA A 4 29.97 38.97 4.11
C ALA A 4 29.36 37.61 3.63
N LYS A 5 29.47 37.26 2.34
CA LYS A 5 30.31 36.15 1.80
C LYS A 5 29.94 34.72 2.24
N MET A 6 29.44 33.90 1.31
CA MET A 6 30.15 32.71 0.82
C MET A 6 29.40 32.03 -0.33
N ASP A 7 30.21 31.48 -1.22
CA ASP A 7 29.94 31.04 -2.57
C ASP A 7 28.90 29.91 -2.71
N VAL A 8 28.20 29.99 -3.84
CA VAL A 8 27.63 28.90 -4.65
C VAL A 8 28.36 27.57 -4.40
N TRP A 9 27.67 26.51 -4.00
CA TRP A 9 27.77 25.10 -4.42
C TRP A 9 26.86 24.29 -3.45
N ILE A 10 25.92 23.50 -3.98
CA ILE A 10 24.98 22.59 -3.25
C ILE A 10 23.63 23.22 -2.83
N SER A 11 22.64 23.19 -3.74
CA SER A 11 21.24 22.78 -3.41
C SER A 11 20.27 22.86 -4.59
N GLU A 12 20.71 23.21 -5.80
CA GLU A 12 19.87 23.08 -7.01
C GLU A 12 19.52 21.63 -7.38
N LEU A 13 19.98 20.63 -6.61
CA LEU A 13 19.52 19.24 -6.72
C LEU A 13 18.27 18.90 -5.89
N LEU A 14 17.81 19.76 -4.96
CA LEU A 14 16.69 19.39 -4.09
C LEU A 14 15.30 19.79 -4.62
N MET A 15 15.21 20.66 -5.62
CA MET A 15 13.92 20.98 -6.27
C MET A 15 13.69 20.26 -7.60
N VAL A 16 14.73 19.68 -8.22
CA VAL A 16 14.58 18.88 -9.45
C VAL A 16 14.01 17.49 -9.18
N LEU A 17 14.13 16.97 -7.94
CA LEU A 17 13.42 15.75 -7.53
C LEU A 17 11.89 15.93 -7.47
N CYS A 18 11.40 17.17 -7.31
CA CYS A 18 9.96 17.43 -7.29
C CYS A 18 9.37 17.64 -8.69
N VAL A 19 10.16 18.14 -9.66
CA VAL A 19 9.67 18.39 -11.02
C VAL A 19 9.73 17.14 -11.91
N LEU A 20 10.65 16.20 -11.66
CA LEU A 20 10.64 14.88 -12.33
C LEU A 20 9.52 13.94 -11.83
N CYS A 21 8.81 14.30 -10.75
CA CYS A 21 7.55 13.65 -10.38
C CYS A 21 6.33 14.23 -11.12
N LEU A 22 6.45 15.37 -11.82
CA LEU A 22 5.32 16.08 -12.45
C LEU A 22 5.17 15.82 -13.94
N THR A 23 6.04 15.02 -14.57
CA THR A 23 5.92 14.68 -16.00
C THR A 23 5.40 13.25 -16.26
N ASP A 24 5.01 12.48 -15.25
CA ASP A 24 4.26 11.24 -15.50
C ASP A 24 2.76 11.60 -15.58
N VAL A 25 2.20 11.49 -16.77
CA VAL A 25 0.78 11.73 -17.11
C VAL A 25 -0.21 10.81 -16.37
N ASN A 26 0.23 10.06 -15.37
CA ASN A 26 -0.53 9.03 -14.70
C ASN A 26 -0.52 9.23 -13.17
N GLY A 27 -1.37 10.15 -12.68
CA GLY A 27 -1.58 10.40 -11.23
C GLY A 27 -1.97 9.15 -10.42
N ALA A 28 -2.30 8.03 -11.07
CA ALA A 28 -2.52 6.72 -10.46
C ALA A 28 -1.22 6.07 -9.95
N ARG A 29 -0.08 6.23 -10.64
CA ARG A 29 1.21 5.68 -10.20
C ARG A 29 1.70 6.36 -8.92
N LEU A 30 1.68 7.70 -8.87
CA LEU A 30 2.12 8.49 -7.71
C LEU A 30 1.32 8.19 -6.43
N ALA A 31 0.01 7.95 -6.54
CA ALA A 31 -0.85 7.63 -5.40
C ALA A 31 -0.50 6.30 -4.70
N CYS A 32 0.10 5.34 -5.42
CA CYS A 32 0.56 4.09 -4.82
C CYS A 32 1.95 4.22 -4.18
N TYR A 33 2.83 5.04 -4.76
CA TYR A 33 4.18 5.29 -4.25
C TYR A 33 4.20 6.12 -2.95
N SER A 34 3.20 6.98 -2.72
CA SER A 34 3.14 7.87 -1.55
C SER A 34 2.61 7.21 -0.28
N SER A 35 2.18 5.95 -0.35
CA SER A 35 1.18 5.42 0.59
C SER A 35 1.50 3.99 1.08
N LEU A 36 2.75 3.56 0.97
CA LEU A 36 3.21 2.29 1.50
C LEU A 36 4.53 2.58 2.20
N THR A 37 4.54 2.34 3.52
CA THR A 37 5.63 2.57 4.48
C THR A 37 7.02 2.84 3.88
N LEU A 38 7.67 3.91 4.36
CA LEU A 38 9.06 4.32 4.12
C LEU A 38 9.98 3.11 3.75
N GLY A 39 10.14 2.83 2.45
CA GLY A 39 11.06 1.81 1.93
C GLY A 39 10.47 0.47 1.45
N LYS A 40 9.15 0.28 1.38
CA LYS A 40 8.53 -0.98 0.88
C LYS A 40 7.50 -0.74 -0.24
N PRO A 41 7.94 -0.41 -1.46
CA PRO A 41 7.03 -0.20 -2.58
C PRO A 41 6.38 -1.53 -3.01
N CYS A 42 5.06 -1.51 -3.16
CA CYS A 42 4.29 -2.58 -3.79
C CYS A 42 4.13 -2.33 -5.29
N ASP A 43 3.83 -3.38 -6.04
CA ASP A 43 3.56 -3.29 -7.46
C ASP A 43 2.09 -2.93 -7.67
N CYS A 44 1.83 -1.82 -8.36
CA CYS A 44 0.49 -1.31 -8.56
C CYS A 44 0.17 -1.21 -10.04
N ASN A 45 -0.93 -1.84 -10.43
CA ASN A 45 -1.47 -1.80 -11.78
C ASN A 45 -2.88 -1.23 -11.72
N LEU A 46 -2.99 0.10 -11.78
CA LEU A 46 -4.25 0.83 -11.63
C LEU A 46 -4.90 1.23 -12.96
N GLU A 47 -4.15 1.14 -14.06
CA GLU A 47 -4.61 1.46 -15.42
C GLU A 47 -5.30 0.27 -16.10
N SER A 48 -5.28 -0.90 -15.47
CA SER A 48 -5.97 -2.09 -15.95
C SER A 48 -7.49 -1.98 -15.76
N THR A 49 -8.24 -2.71 -16.59
CA THR A 49 -9.68 -2.98 -16.38
C THR A 49 -9.97 -3.65 -15.04
N ARG A 50 -8.95 -4.28 -14.44
CA ARG A 50 -9.01 -4.84 -13.09
C ARG A 50 -7.85 -4.30 -12.23
N PRO A 51 -8.03 -3.14 -11.60
CA PRO A 51 -6.99 -2.50 -10.79
C PRO A 51 -6.49 -3.42 -9.66
N THR A 52 -5.17 -3.61 -9.59
CA THR A 52 -4.52 -4.59 -8.73
C THR A 52 -3.34 -3.98 -7.98
N VAL A 53 -3.18 -4.33 -6.71
CA VAL A 53 -2.00 -4.00 -5.89
C VAL A 53 -1.41 -5.29 -5.33
N THR A 54 -0.11 -5.48 -5.54
CA THR A 54 0.65 -6.66 -5.14
C THR A 54 1.81 -6.28 -4.23
N CYS A 55 1.73 -6.70 -2.98
CA CYS A 55 2.69 -6.43 -1.91
C CYS A 55 3.36 -7.72 -1.41
N ARG A 56 3.69 -8.64 -2.31
CA ARG A 56 4.23 -9.95 -1.93
C ARG A 56 5.67 -9.86 -1.41
N SER A 57 5.98 -10.57 -0.32
CA SER A 57 7.33 -10.68 0.25
C SER A 57 7.99 -9.35 0.62
N LYS A 58 7.19 -8.35 1.01
CA LYS A 58 7.69 -7.04 1.44
C LYS A 58 8.00 -7.01 2.94
N GLY A 59 7.75 -8.10 3.67
CA GLY A 59 7.97 -8.19 5.11
C GLY A 59 7.02 -7.27 5.88
N LEU A 60 5.77 -7.14 5.43
CA LEU A 60 4.74 -6.37 6.12
C LEU A 60 4.32 -7.10 7.40
N THR A 61 4.26 -6.39 8.51
CA THR A 61 3.81 -6.92 9.81
C THR A 61 2.35 -6.57 10.11
N GLU A 62 1.79 -5.64 9.33
CA GLU A 62 0.42 -5.16 9.43
C GLU A 62 -0.12 -4.86 8.03
N VAL A 63 -1.44 -4.72 7.93
CA VAL A 63 -2.07 -4.21 6.71
C VAL A 63 -1.77 -2.71 6.61
N VAL A 64 -0.84 -2.38 5.73
CA VAL A 64 -0.32 -1.02 5.52
C VAL A 64 -1.40 -0.01 5.10
N VAL A 65 -1.35 1.17 5.73
CA VAL A 65 -2.23 2.30 5.43
C VAL A 65 -1.77 3.00 4.16
N GLY A 66 -2.69 3.17 3.21
CA GLY A 66 -2.47 3.95 1.98
C GLY A 66 -2.77 3.25 0.66
N ILE A 67 -3.26 2.01 0.72
CA ILE A 67 -3.74 1.29 -0.47
C ILE A 67 -4.83 2.12 -1.19
N PRO A 68 -4.72 2.35 -2.51
CA PRO A 68 -5.72 3.08 -3.27
C PRO A 68 -7.11 2.45 -3.14
N SER A 69 -8.15 3.24 -2.88
CA SER A 69 -9.52 2.75 -2.64
C SER A 69 -10.22 2.17 -3.89
N ASN A 70 -9.69 2.46 -5.08
CA ASN A 70 -10.26 2.06 -6.36
C ASN A 70 -9.78 0.69 -6.86
N ILE A 71 -9.14 -0.12 -6.00
CA ILE A 71 -8.62 -1.44 -6.38
C ILE A 71 -9.67 -2.53 -6.31
N VAL A 72 -9.50 -3.56 -7.15
CA VAL A 72 -10.35 -4.75 -7.21
C VAL A 72 -9.65 -5.96 -6.59
N VAL A 73 -8.31 -5.99 -6.68
CA VAL A 73 -7.48 -7.10 -6.20
C VAL A 73 -6.36 -6.58 -5.32
N LEU A 74 -6.20 -7.21 -4.17
CA LEU A 74 -5.12 -6.94 -3.24
C LEU A 74 -4.42 -8.24 -2.89
N ASP A 75 -3.11 -8.29 -3.14
CA ASP A 75 -2.25 -9.39 -2.76
C ASP A 75 -1.26 -8.96 -1.67
N LEU A 76 -1.49 -9.42 -0.44
CA LEU A 76 -0.63 -9.24 0.72
C LEU A 76 0.05 -10.56 1.13
N SER A 77 0.13 -11.53 0.21
CA SER A 77 0.68 -12.85 0.50
C SER A 77 2.17 -12.84 0.85
N SER A 78 2.62 -13.88 1.54
CA SER A 78 4.04 -14.07 1.88
C SER A 78 4.61 -12.89 2.68
N ASN A 79 3.85 -12.38 3.65
CA ASN A 79 4.30 -11.35 4.58
C ASN A 79 4.33 -11.91 6.01
N ALA A 80 4.51 -11.05 7.00
CA ALA A 80 4.57 -11.39 8.42
C ALA A 80 3.39 -10.79 9.20
N ILE A 81 2.23 -10.61 8.56
CA ILE A 81 1.05 -10.00 9.20
C ILE A 81 0.54 -10.92 10.30
N THR A 82 0.36 -10.38 11.51
CA THR A 82 -0.05 -11.15 12.69
C THR A 82 -1.50 -10.92 13.11
N GLU A 83 -2.05 -9.73 12.84
CA GLU A 83 -3.41 -9.37 13.17
C GLU A 83 -4.09 -8.63 12.01
N ILE A 84 -5.40 -8.82 11.88
CA ILE A 84 -6.25 -7.96 11.05
C ILE A 84 -7.11 -7.09 11.97
N ARG A 85 -6.79 -5.80 12.03
CA ARG A 85 -7.51 -4.80 12.80
C ARG A 85 -8.86 -4.42 12.17
N GLU A 86 -9.71 -3.74 12.93
CA GLU A 86 -11.01 -3.23 12.45
C GLU A 86 -10.88 -2.28 11.25
N ASP A 87 -9.84 -1.46 11.24
CA ASP A 87 -9.58 -0.37 10.29
C ASP A 87 -8.72 -0.79 9.09
N ALA A 88 -8.19 -2.02 9.08
CA ALA A 88 -7.26 -2.52 8.08
C ALA A 88 -7.73 -2.36 6.62
N PHE A 89 -9.04 -2.46 6.38
CA PHE A 89 -9.63 -2.42 5.03
C PHE A 89 -10.73 -1.37 4.88
N LEU A 90 -10.77 -0.36 5.76
CA LEU A 90 -11.91 0.56 5.89
C LEU A 90 -12.32 1.25 4.57
N ASN A 91 -11.35 1.56 3.72
CA ASN A 91 -11.54 2.32 2.48
C ASN A 91 -11.53 1.46 1.20
N LEU A 92 -11.57 0.12 1.33
CA LEU A 92 -11.45 -0.80 0.20
C LEU A 92 -12.81 -1.36 -0.25
N GLU A 93 -13.81 -0.50 -0.40
CA GLU A 93 -15.20 -0.88 -0.71
C GLU A 93 -15.35 -1.61 -2.06
N LYS A 94 -14.46 -1.32 -3.03
CA LYS A 94 -14.46 -1.92 -4.37
C LYS A 94 -13.70 -3.25 -4.44
N LEU A 95 -13.03 -3.66 -3.36
CA LEU A 95 -12.20 -4.86 -3.36
C LEU A 95 -13.07 -6.11 -3.53
N GLN A 96 -12.68 -6.96 -4.47
CA GLN A 96 -13.36 -8.23 -4.74
C GLN A 96 -12.54 -9.44 -4.35
N THR A 97 -11.20 -9.31 -4.38
CA THR A 97 -10.29 -10.43 -4.10
C THR A 97 -9.18 -9.97 -3.17
N LEU A 98 -9.00 -10.71 -2.06
CA LEU A 98 -7.98 -10.47 -1.06
C LEU A 98 -7.14 -11.73 -0.84
N PHE A 99 -5.84 -11.65 -1.10
CA PHE A 99 -4.88 -12.72 -0.80
C PHE A 99 -4.09 -12.36 0.46
N LEU A 100 -4.21 -13.20 1.49
CA LEU A 100 -3.50 -13.11 2.77
C LEU A 100 -2.75 -14.40 3.10
N MET A 101 -2.58 -15.28 2.11
CA MET A 101 -1.94 -16.57 2.28
C MET A 101 -0.47 -16.44 2.70
N ASN A 102 0.01 -17.40 3.48
CA ASN A 102 1.40 -17.44 3.94
C ASN A 102 1.76 -16.18 4.75
N ASN A 103 0.95 -15.89 5.78
CA ASN A 103 1.20 -14.86 6.80
C ASN A 103 1.19 -15.53 8.19
N ASN A 104 1.29 -14.74 9.25
CA ASN A 104 1.27 -15.20 10.64
C ASN A 104 -0.03 -14.81 11.35
N ILE A 105 -1.15 -14.69 10.63
CA ILE A 105 -2.38 -14.10 11.19
C ILE A 105 -2.94 -15.04 12.26
N GLU A 106 -3.02 -14.53 13.48
CA GLU A 106 -3.51 -15.23 14.67
C GLU A 106 -4.93 -14.77 15.03
N SER A 107 -5.27 -13.52 14.73
CA SER A 107 -6.59 -12.95 15.03
C SER A 107 -7.10 -12.03 13.93
N ILE A 108 -8.42 -12.02 13.75
CA ILE A 108 -9.13 -11.14 12.84
C ILE A 108 -10.22 -10.43 13.64
N HIS A 109 -10.21 -9.11 13.64
CA HIS A 109 -11.24 -8.35 14.31
C HIS A 109 -12.62 -8.63 13.67
N PRO A 110 -13.71 -8.83 14.45
CA PRO A 110 -15.02 -9.19 13.91
C PRO A 110 -15.60 -8.19 12.90
N LYS A 111 -15.14 -6.94 12.97
CA LYS A 111 -15.56 -5.84 12.09
C LYS A 111 -14.55 -5.50 10.99
N ALA A 112 -13.47 -6.27 10.83
CA ALA A 112 -12.40 -6.00 9.86
C ALA A 112 -12.89 -5.91 8.40
N PHE A 113 -13.97 -6.62 8.06
CA PHE A 113 -14.51 -6.71 6.70
C PHE A 113 -15.83 -5.94 6.50
N ARG A 114 -16.25 -5.10 7.47
CA ARG A 114 -17.59 -4.50 7.51
C ARG A 114 -17.96 -3.63 6.29
N ASN A 115 -16.97 -3.03 5.63
CA ASN A 115 -17.16 -2.12 4.49
C ASN A 115 -16.86 -2.78 3.13
N MET A 116 -16.54 -4.07 3.11
CA MET A 116 -16.09 -4.76 1.90
C MET A 116 -17.28 -5.42 1.17
N PHE A 117 -18.26 -4.61 0.77
CA PHE A 117 -19.53 -5.07 0.20
C PHE A 117 -19.38 -5.85 -1.11
N ASN A 118 -18.29 -5.63 -1.85
CA ASN A 118 -18.01 -6.29 -3.12
C ASN A 118 -17.09 -7.51 -2.99
N LEU A 119 -16.70 -7.89 -1.77
CA LEU A 119 -15.74 -8.96 -1.54
C LEU A 119 -16.33 -10.31 -1.91
N LYS A 120 -15.65 -11.01 -2.82
CA LYS A 120 -16.08 -12.33 -3.34
C LYS A 120 -15.18 -13.46 -2.85
N LEU A 121 -13.91 -13.16 -2.61
CA LEU A 121 -12.91 -14.17 -2.28
C LEU A 121 -11.89 -13.61 -1.29
N ILE A 122 -11.70 -14.33 -0.18
CA ILE A 122 -10.60 -14.14 0.76
C ILE A 122 -9.82 -15.46 0.83
N VAL A 123 -8.50 -15.36 0.68
CA VAL A 123 -7.60 -16.51 0.75
C VAL A 123 -6.71 -16.38 1.97
N LEU A 124 -6.94 -17.22 2.99
CA LEU A 124 -6.28 -17.19 4.30
C LEU A 124 -5.43 -18.44 4.60
N ASN A 125 -5.22 -19.34 3.64
CA ASN A 125 -4.46 -20.56 3.88
C ASN A 125 -3.02 -20.27 4.33
N LYS A 126 -2.44 -21.17 5.14
CA LYS A 126 -1.11 -20.99 5.75
C LYS A 126 -1.04 -19.72 6.60
N ASN A 127 -1.95 -19.61 7.56
CA ASN A 127 -1.94 -18.67 8.67
C ASN A 127 -2.03 -19.44 9.99
N LYS A 128 -2.09 -18.73 11.13
CA LYS A 128 -2.17 -19.31 12.47
C LYS A 128 -3.55 -19.20 13.11
N LEU A 129 -4.58 -19.06 12.28
CA LEU A 129 -5.96 -19.00 12.73
C LEU A 129 -6.34 -20.34 13.36
N THR A 130 -6.67 -20.32 14.65
CA THR A 130 -7.25 -21.47 15.35
C THR A 130 -8.76 -21.47 15.14
N SER A 131 -9.32 -22.65 14.89
CA SER A 131 -10.77 -22.85 14.78
C SER A 131 -11.49 -22.77 16.11
#